data_AF-A0A7Y4SKK8-F1
#
_entry.id   AF-A0A7Y4SKK8-F1
#
_cell.length_a   1.000
_cell.length_b   1.000
_cell.length_c   1.000
_cell.angle_alpha   90.00
_cell.angle_beta   90.00
_cell.angle_gamma   90.00
#
_symmetry.space_group_name_H-M   'P 1'
#
loop_
_entity.id
_entity.type
_entity.pdbx_description
1 polymer ?
#
loop_
_entity_poly.entity_id
_entity_poly.type
_entity_poly.pdbx_seq_one_letter_code
_entity_poly.pdbx_strand_id
1 'polypeptide(L)'
;MRTLDEFVTDQRLVASLCRKRIDFARKNRRSAFVSRAAGIHREVPPDTLMGLLPPRRHWPRLLRRERATAPDLPAAKAKRLEEFVLRQLADPEHRAWTKRLRIFLDECQARVLGWSAKDVIAPDRFIGIPKGRPGNRMRYRVLAPYALRDAISDSVFASYLRHLIDSRLDTHCYAFRLPTGGAPITHHDAVSDLRGFAAAQSTSTLWVAECDIRGFFDSVSHDVTRRELFTLMAEVGAPSDPRLLEFLQSFLAGYDYRRARERATEQLAKRKIVEPEIYDPDKALKESHLCVQSGKRIGIPQGSAFSSVLANIVLTRADRALRTALGTHRSTFYARYVDDILLASTNRRVATRAMNAYRRALRVLELPDHRPKAIDTTATETARTYWNAKSKAAYHWSLAGQSGIEWIGFLGYQLKRDGALRVRRSSVAKELAKQRRAIDDIIRVIDRNRLRAQRHQRTYAIPKLHRIRYAAMMHLISIGIGYPSQPLIWPLPNGVCWASGFRLLREEKGDLALLRTLDRGRGIVLNALTARLRSLSALPGIVELKDQRVKTKFVVKRDGKPLSYYAQFSCNPRAR
;
A
#
# COMPACT_ATOMS: atom_id res chain seq x y z
N MET A 1 -6.50 8.76 30.50
CA MET A 1 -5.89 8.03 29.37
C MET A 1 -6.75 6.79 29.11
N ARG A 2 -6.99 6.39 27.86
CA ARG A 2 -7.83 5.21 27.56
C ARG A 2 -7.15 3.93 28.04
N THR A 3 -7.91 2.98 28.61
CA THR A 3 -7.39 1.66 29.02
C THR A 3 -7.30 0.71 27.82
N LEU A 4 -6.60 -0.44 27.95
CA LEU A 4 -6.59 -1.47 26.89
C LEU A 4 -8.00 -2.02 26.64
N ASP A 5 -8.76 -2.25 27.71
CA ASP A 5 -10.12 -2.82 27.69
C ASP A 5 -11.08 -2.03 26.79
N GLU A 6 -10.96 -0.69 26.74
CA GLU A 6 -11.71 0.18 25.82
C GLU A 6 -11.43 -0.09 24.32
N PHE A 7 -10.37 -0.83 24.00
CA PHE A 7 -10.01 -1.25 22.65
C PHE A 7 -10.52 -2.64 22.29
N VAL A 8 -10.99 -3.41 23.27
CA VAL A 8 -11.42 -4.80 23.14
C VAL A 8 -12.95 -4.92 23.13
N THR A 9 -13.61 -4.12 22.30
CA THR A 9 -15.08 -4.11 22.18
C THR A 9 -15.58 -4.82 20.94
N ASP A 10 -16.79 -5.40 21.01
CA ASP A 10 -17.51 -5.97 19.85
C ASP A 10 -17.45 -5.06 18.64
N GLN A 11 -17.75 -3.76 18.83
CA GLN A 11 -17.74 -2.77 17.77
C GLN A 11 -16.38 -2.71 17.05
N ARG A 12 -15.28 -2.63 17.79
CA ARG A 12 -13.93 -2.52 17.22
C ARG A 12 -13.48 -3.81 16.54
N LEU A 13 -13.78 -4.96 17.14
CA LEU A 13 -13.45 -6.27 16.59
C LEU A 13 -14.24 -6.53 15.29
N VAL A 14 -15.54 -6.27 15.29
CA VAL A 14 -16.40 -6.36 14.09
C VAL A 14 -15.94 -5.39 13.01
N ALA A 15 -15.59 -4.15 13.36
CA ALA A 15 -15.04 -3.18 12.41
C ALA A 15 -13.74 -3.68 11.75
N SER A 16 -12.85 -4.33 12.51
CA SER A 16 -11.62 -4.94 11.99
C SER A 16 -11.92 -6.10 11.04
N LEU A 17 -12.82 -7.02 11.43
CA LEU A 17 -13.25 -8.15 10.62
C LEU A 17 -13.90 -7.70 9.31
N CYS A 18 -14.80 -6.71 9.36
CA CYS A 18 -15.47 -6.16 8.19
C CYS A 18 -14.46 -5.53 7.20
N ARG A 19 -13.47 -4.77 7.69
CA ARG A 19 -12.38 -4.24 6.85
C ARG A 19 -11.58 -5.37 6.17
N LYS A 20 -11.13 -6.36 6.93
CA LYS A 20 -10.42 -7.54 6.39
C LYS A 20 -11.28 -8.27 5.34
N ARG A 21 -12.60 -8.38 5.56
CA ARG A 21 -13.54 -9.01 4.62
C ARG A 21 -13.71 -8.22 3.31
N ILE A 22 -13.81 -6.89 3.38
CA ILE A 22 -13.82 -6.03 2.19
C ILE A 22 -12.51 -6.21 1.39
N ASP A 23 -11.36 -6.23 2.07
CA ASP A 23 -10.06 -6.40 1.42
C ASP A 23 -9.87 -7.78 0.80
N PHE A 24 -10.29 -8.84 1.49
CA PHE A 24 -10.31 -10.19 0.93
C PHE A 24 -11.15 -10.26 -0.35
N ALA A 25 -12.35 -9.66 -0.34
CA ALA A 25 -13.23 -9.61 -1.50
C ALA A 25 -12.65 -8.78 -2.66
N ARG A 26 -11.80 -7.78 -2.36
CA ARG A 26 -11.05 -7.01 -3.35
C ARG A 26 -9.89 -7.79 -3.95
N LYS A 27 -9.08 -8.47 -3.13
CA LYS A 27 -7.95 -9.30 -3.57
C LYS A 27 -8.41 -10.40 -4.54
N ASN A 28 -9.56 -11.01 -4.27
CA ASN A 28 -10.15 -12.05 -5.12
C ASN A 28 -10.97 -11.51 -6.30
N ARG A 29 -11.17 -10.20 -6.41
CA ARG A 29 -11.99 -9.61 -7.49
C ARG A 29 -11.39 -9.86 -8.86
N ARG A 30 -10.06 -9.72 -8.99
CA ARG A 30 -9.35 -9.89 -10.27
C ARG A 30 -9.41 -11.32 -10.75
N SER A 31 -9.08 -12.28 -9.90
CA SER A 31 -9.12 -13.70 -10.25
C SER A 31 -10.53 -14.16 -10.64
N ALA A 32 -11.54 -13.77 -9.86
CA ALA A 32 -12.94 -14.04 -10.19
C ALA A 32 -13.40 -13.32 -11.47
N PHE A 33 -12.85 -12.12 -11.74
CA PHE A 33 -13.10 -11.42 -13.00
C PHE A 33 -12.50 -12.18 -14.20
N VAL A 34 -11.22 -12.56 -14.13
CA VAL A 34 -10.52 -13.26 -15.21
C VAL A 34 -11.23 -14.56 -15.57
N SER A 35 -11.62 -15.37 -14.58
CA SER A 35 -12.37 -16.61 -14.82
C SER A 35 -13.72 -16.35 -15.49
N ARG A 36 -14.51 -15.38 -15.00
CA ARG A 36 -15.80 -15.03 -15.62
C ARG A 36 -15.67 -14.46 -17.03
N ALA A 37 -14.63 -13.67 -17.29
CA ALA A 37 -14.34 -13.18 -18.63
C ALA A 37 -14.04 -14.32 -19.61
N ALA A 38 -13.48 -15.42 -19.12
CA ALA A 38 -13.28 -16.66 -19.87
C ALA A 38 -14.50 -17.60 -19.88
N GLY A 39 -15.65 -17.21 -19.32
CA GLY A 39 -16.85 -18.06 -19.23
C GLY A 39 -16.83 -19.10 -18.12
N ILE A 40 -15.89 -18.99 -17.17
CA ILE A 40 -15.66 -20.00 -16.15
C ILE A 40 -16.14 -19.49 -14.79
N HIS A 41 -16.93 -20.31 -14.10
CA HIS A 41 -17.21 -20.10 -12.69
C HIS A 41 -15.97 -20.46 -11.87
N ARG A 42 -15.53 -19.53 -11.02
CA ARG A 42 -14.45 -19.76 -10.07
C ARG A 42 -14.99 -19.64 -8.68
N GLU A 43 -14.89 -20.73 -7.92
CA GLU A 43 -15.06 -20.69 -6.49
C GLU A 43 -13.94 -19.86 -5.86
N VAL A 44 -14.34 -18.99 -4.94
CA VAL A 44 -13.39 -18.24 -4.15
C VAL A 44 -12.86 -19.19 -3.09
N PRO A 45 -11.52 -19.29 -2.90
CA PRO A 45 -10.96 -20.20 -1.91
C PRO A 45 -11.59 -19.99 -0.52
N PRO A 46 -11.85 -21.07 0.24
CA PRO A 46 -12.27 -20.97 1.62
C PRO A 46 -11.29 -20.09 2.41
N ASP A 47 -11.81 -19.26 3.28
CA ASP A 47 -11.05 -18.37 4.16
C ASP A 47 -11.77 -18.38 5.51
N THR A 48 -11.06 -18.27 6.63
CA THR A 48 -11.69 -18.27 7.96
C THR A 48 -12.74 -17.16 8.11
N LEU A 49 -12.63 -16.05 7.36
CA LEU A 49 -13.65 -15.01 7.29
C LEU A 49 -14.94 -15.46 6.58
N MET A 50 -14.87 -16.51 5.75
CA MET A 50 -16.03 -17.16 5.13
C MET A 50 -16.71 -18.07 6.15
N GLY A 51 -17.65 -17.49 6.90
CA GLY A 51 -18.41 -18.22 7.91
C GLY A 51 -18.66 -17.40 9.16
N LEU A 52 -17.80 -16.41 9.43
CA LEU A 52 -17.94 -15.42 10.50
C LEU A 52 -18.74 -14.18 10.09
N LEU A 53 -18.87 -13.92 8.79
CA LEU A 53 -19.55 -12.74 8.26
C LEU A 53 -20.54 -13.14 7.16
N PRO A 54 -21.59 -12.33 6.92
CA PRO A 54 -22.61 -12.65 5.94
C PRO A 54 -22.03 -12.81 4.53
N PRO A 55 -22.64 -13.66 3.68
CA PRO A 55 -22.21 -13.82 2.30
C PRO A 55 -22.38 -12.51 1.54
N ARG A 56 -21.53 -12.29 0.52
CA ARG A 56 -21.47 -11.02 -0.22
C ARG A 56 -22.79 -10.56 -0.83
N ARG A 57 -23.66 -11.50 -1.20
CA ARG A 57 -25.01 -11.19 -1.73
C ARG A 57 -25.91 -10.47 -0.72
N HIS A 58 -25.67 -10.63 0.57
CA HIS A 58 -26.44 -10.00 1.65
C HIS A 58 -25.79 -8.69 2.13
N TRP A 59 -24.68 -8.25 1.53
CA TRP A 59 -24.02 -7.03 1.99
C TRP A 59 -24.87 -5.81 1.66
N PRO A 60 -25.05 -4.89 2.63
CA PRO A 60 -25.73 -3.64 2.38
C PRO A 60 -24.99 -2.83 1.31
N ARG A 61 -25.76 -2.12 0.48
CA ARG A 61 -25.21 -1.22 -0.53
C ARG A 61 -25.09 0.18 0.06
N LEU A 62 -24.00 0.88 -0.27
CA LEU A 62 -23.90 2.31 0.00
C LEU A 62 -24.97 3.07 -0.81
N LEU A 63 -25.62 4.02 -0.15
CA LEU A 63 -26.50 5.01 -0.77
C LEU A 63 -25.72 5.89 -1.74
N ARG A 64 -26.45 6.55 -2.64
CA ARG A 64 -25.86 7.43 -3.65
C ARG A 64 -25.04 8.56 -3.01
N ARG A 65 -25.60 9.24 -2.01
CA ARG A 65 -24.95 10.36 -1.29
C ARG A 65 -23.68 9.90 -0.57
N GLU A 66 -23.75 8.80 0.18
CA GLU A 66 -22.58 8.22 0.88
C GLU A 66 -21.45 7.88 -0.10
N ARG A 67 -21.80 7.29 -1.24
CA ARG A 67 -20.82 6.93 -2.26
C ARG A 67 -20.15 8.15 -2.89
N ALA A 68 -20.89 9.24 -3.07
CA ALA A 68 -20.37 10.47 -3.65
C ALA A 68 -19.45 11.24 -2.68
N THR A 69 -19.76 11.20 -1.38
CA THR A 69 -19.12 12.04 -0.35
C THR A 69 -18.05 11.34 0.48
N ALA A 70 -18.03 10.00 0.51
CA ALA A 70 -17.06 9.27 1.33
C ALA A 70 -15.60 9.58 0.92
N PRO A 71 -14.67 9.85 1.85
CA PRO A 71 -13.26 10.04 1.51
C PRO A 71 -12.59 8.74 1.03
N ASP A 72 -13.03 7.59 1.56
CA ASP A 72 -12.54 6.25 1.23
C ASP A 72 -13.72 5.30 1.04
N LEU A 73 -13.95 4.85 -0.21
CA LEU A 73 -15.05 3.95 -0.54
C LEU A 73 -14.96 2.56 0.13
N PRO A 74 -13.81 1.86 0.14
CA PRO A 74 -13.64 0.66 0.96
C PRO A 74 -13.98 0.84 2.43
N ALA A 75 -13.52 1.91 3.07
CA ALA A 75 -13.78 2.18 4.48
C ALA A 75 -15.28 2.41 4.71
N ALA A 76 -15.94 3.22 3.87
CA ALA A 76 -17.39 3.43 3.95
C ALA A 76 -18.18 2.12 3.77
N LYS A 77 -17.77 1.25 2.84
CA LYS A 77 -18.40 -0.09 2.67
C LYS A 77 -18.19 -0.98 3.88
N ALA A 78 -17.00 -0.95 4.48
CA ALA A 78 -16.69 -1.70 5.68
C ALA A 78 -17.54 -1.21 6.85
N LYS A 79 -17.68 0.11 7.02
CA LYS A 79 -18.53 0.72 8.06
C LYS A 79 -20.00 0.35 7.91
N ARG A 80 -20.52 0.39 6.68
CA ARG A 80 -21.90 -0.04 6.40
C ARG A 80 -22.12 -1.53 6.70
N LEU A 81 -21.12 -2.37 6.38
CA LEU A 81 -21.16 -3.79 6.71
C LEU A 81 -21.08 -4.01 8.22
N GLU A 82 -20.24 -3.27 8.94
CA GLU A 82 -20.11 -3.28 10.40
C GLU A 82 -21.46 -2.96 11.06
N GLU A 83 -22.12 -1.86 10.68
CA GLU A 83 -23.44 -1.49 11.21
C GLU A 83 -24.51 -2.57 10.96
N PHE A 84 -24.47 -3.20 9.79
CA PHE A 84 -25.36 -4.32 9.49
C PHE A 84 -25.04 -5.52 10.38
N VAL A 85 -23.77 -5.89 10.54
CA VAL A 85 -23.35 -7.04 11.35
C VAL A 85 -23.69 -6.83 12.82
N LEU A 86 -23.41 -5.65 13.39
CA LEU A 86 -23.73 -5.34 14.79
C LEU A 86 -25.23 -5.44 15.07
N ARG A 87 -26.09 -4.93 14.17
CA ARG A 87 -27.54 -5.11 14.31
C ARG A 87 -27.99 -6.56 14.27
N GLN A 88 -27.29 -7.41 13.51
CA GLN A 88 -27.60 -8.84 13.45
C GLN A 88 -27.03 -9.62 14.64
N LEU A 89 -26.01 -9.08 15.32
CA LEU A 89 -25.44 -9.67 16.54
C LEU A 89 -26.27 -9.39 17.80
N ALA A 90 -27.23 -8.46 17.74
CA ALA A 90 -28.18 -8.22 18.82
C ALA A 90 -29.13 -9.41 19.06
N ASP A 91 -29.39 -10.20 18.01
CA ASP A 91 -30.11 -11.49 18.09
C ASP A 91 -29.30 -12.57 17.36
N PRO A 92 -28.29 -13.16 18.02
CA PRO A 92 -27.35 -14.06 17.38
C PRO A 92 -27.94 -15.43 17.05
N GLU A 93 -29.10 -15.80 17.62
CA GLU A 93 -29.70 -17.13 17.48
C GLU A 93 -30.28 -17.38 16.09
N HIS A 94 -30.65 -16.32 15.37
CA HIS A 94 -31.36 -16.43 14.11
C HIS A 94 -30.49 -16.92 12.93
N ARG A 95 -29.15 -16.84 13.00
CA ARG A 95 -28.26 -17.22 11.88
C ARG A 95 -27.03 -18.00 12.32
N ALA A 96 -26.67 -19.05 11.58
CA ALA A 96 -25.49 -19.86 11.91
C ALA A 96 -24.16 -19.06 11.93
N TRP A 97 -24.04 -17.99 11.14
CA TRP A 97 -22.83 -17.16 11.11
C TRP A 97 -22.75 -16.17 12.29
N THR A 98 -23.88 -15.72 12.85
CA THR A 98 -23.89 -14.83 14.02
C THR A 98 -23.48 -15.57 15.28
N LYS A 99 -23.92 -16.83 15.46
CA LYS A 99 -23.43 -17.73 16.53
C LYS A 99 -21.92 -17.92 16.48
N ARG A 100 -21.39 -18.29 15.31
CA ARG A 100 -19.93 -18.44 15.13
C ARG A 100 -19.17 -17.14 15.33
N LEU A 101 -19.75 -16.01 14.92
CA LEU A 101 -19.14 -14.70 15.14
C LEU A 101 -19.08 -14.35 16.63
N ARG A 102 -20.16 -14.57 17.39
CA ARG A 102 -20.19 -14.34 18.85
C ARG A 102 -19.07 -15.12 19.54
N ILE A 103 -19.01 -16.44 19.33
CA ILE A 103 -17.94 -17.29 19.86
C ILE A 103 -16.56 -16.75 19.50
N PHE A 104 -16.34 -16.40 18.22
CA PHE A 104 -15.06 -15.86 17.77
C PHE A 104 -14.70 -14.52 18.44
N LEU A 105 -15.68 -13.64 18.66
CA LEU A 105 -15.48 -12.37 19.34
C LEU A 105 -15.07 -12.61 20.80
N ASP A 106 -15.79 -13.48 21.50
CA ASP A 106 -15.53 -13.80 22.91
C ASP A 106 -14.13 -14.43 23.08
N GLU A 107 -13.74 -15.35 22.20
CA GLU A 107 -12.39 -15.91 22.15
C GLU A 107 -11.31 -14.83 21.90
N CYS A 108 -11.57 -13.88 20.99
CA CYS A 108 -10.65 -12.77 20.75
C CYS A 108 -10.53 -11.83 21.95
N GLN A 109 -11.64 -11.54 22.63
CA GLN A 109 -11.66 -10.71 23.82
C GLN A 109 -10.88 -11.38 24.95
N ALA A 110 -11.21 -12.63 25.28
CA ALA A 110 -10.53 -13.41 26.31
C ALA A 110 -9.02 -13.48 26.04
N ARG A 111 -8.63 -13.74 24.78
CA ARG A 111 -7.21 -13.78 24.38
C ARG A 111 -6.48 -12.47 24.62
N VAL A 112 -7.07 -11.32 24.28
CA VAL A 112 -6.42 -10.01 24.49
C VAL A 112 -6.38 -9.63 25.96
N LEU A 113 -7.48 -9.85 26.69
CA LEU A 113 -7.61 -9.43 28.08
C LEU A 113 -6.76 -10.28 29.03
N GLY A 114 -6.55 -11.56 28.71
CA GLY A 114 -5.67 -12.47 29.43
C GLY A 114 -4.31 -12.66 28.78
N TRP A 115 -3.88 -11.76 27.90
CA TRP A 115 -2.62 -11.93 27.17
C TRP A 115 -1.43 -11.97 28.12
N SER A 116 -0.55 -12.96 27.95
CA SER A 116 0.71 -13.07 28.68
C SER A 116 1.92 -13.18 27.75
N ALA A 117 3.13 -12.97 28.28
CA ALA A 117 4.36 -13.15 27.50
C ALA A 117 4.58 -14.62 27.06
N LYS A 118 3.90 -15.59 27.71
CA LYS A 118 3.93 -17.02 27.34
C LYS A 118 3.12 -17.29 26.08
N ASP A 119 2.15 -16.42 25.74
CA ASP A 119 1.33 -16.50 24.53
C ASP A 119 2.09 -15.93 23.32
N VAL A 120 3.16 -16.60 22.89
CA VAL A 120 3.99 -16.15 21.77
C VAL A 120 3.17 -16.04 20.48
N ILE A 121 3.00 -14.81 19.98
CA ILE A 121 2.36 -14.53 18.70
C ILE A 121 3.36 -14.65 17.56
N ALA A 122 3.15 -15.62 16.67
CA ALA A 122 4.04 -15.90 15.55
C ALA A 122 3.29 -15.90 14.21
N PRO A 123 3.93 -15.51 13.09
CA PRO A 123 3.32 -15.60 11.77
C PRO A 123 3.08 -17.07 11.35
N ASP A 124 1.95 -17.35 10.71
CA ASP A 124 1.58 -18.69 10.24
C ASP A 124 2.53 -19.22 9.15
N ARG A 125 3.07 -18.30 8.35
CA ARG A 125 3.90 -18.62 7.18
C ARG A 125 4.75 -17.44 6.75
N PHE A 126 5.80 -17.75 6.00
CA PHE A 126 6.67 -16.77 5.35
C PHE A 126 6.55 -16.88 3.84
N ILE A 127 6.32 -15.75 3.17
CA ILE A 127 6.03 -15.70 1.73
C ILE A 127 7.01 -14.77 1.03
N GLY A 128 7.70 -15.27 0.01
CA GLY A 128 8.47 -14.45 -0.91
C GLY A 128 7.56 -13.81 -1.97
N ILE A 129 7.40 -12.49 -1.94
CA ILE A 129 6.63 -11.73 -2.92
C ILE A 129 7.59 -10.93 -3.82
N PRO A 130 7.47 -11.04 -5.16
CA PRO A 130 8.34 -10.31 -6.07
C PRO A 130 8.13 -8.79 -5.94
N LYS A 131 9.21 -8.01 -5.87
CA LYS A 131 9.16 -6.54 -5.94
C LYS A 131 8.80 -6.04 -7.36
N GLY A 132 8.96 -6.90 -8.37
CA GLY A 132 8.69 -6.62 -9.78
C GLY A 132 8.01 -7.80 -10.49
N ARG A 133 8.56 -8.22 -11.63
CA ARG A 133 8.14 -9.46 -12.29
C ARG A 133 8.69 -10.66 -11.49
N PRO A 134 7.90 -11.71 -11.26
CA PRO A 134 8.43 -12.96 -10.70
C PRO A 134 9.39 -13.62 -11.70
N GLY A 135 10.42 -14.28 -11.19
CA GLY A 135 11.43 -15.00 -11.98
C GLY A 135 12.67 -15.35 -11.16
N ASN A 136 13.60 -16.08 -11.78
CA ASN A 136 14.92 -16.41 -11.23
C ASN A 136 15.76 -15.14 -11.13
N ARG A 137 16.65 -15.05 -10.13
CA ARG A 137 17.51 -13.87 -9.91
C ARG A 137 16.75 -12.54 -9.80
N MET A 138 15.44 -12.61 -9.52
CA MET A 138 14.61 -11.43 -9.32
C MET A 138 14.55 -11.06 -7.84
N ARG A 139 14.24 -9.80 -7.56
CA ARG A 139 14.09 -9.29 -6.19
C ARG A 139 12.78 -9.69 -5.55
N TYR A 140 12.86 -10.23 -4.35
CA TYR A 140 11.71 -10.60 -3.51
C TYR A 140 11.71 -9.83 -2.18
N ARG A 141 10.53 -9.75 -1.57
CA ARG A 141 10.27 -9.23 -0.24
C ARG A 141 9.64 -10.35 0.58
N VAL A 142 10.09 -10.49 1.82
CA VAL A 142 9.52 -11.46 2.76
C VAL A 142 8.29 -10.82 3.42
N LEU A 143 7.14 -11.50 3.32
CA LEU A 143 5.96 -11.18 4.12
C LEU A 143 5.71 -12.27 5.15
N ALA A 144 5.14 -11.86 6.29
CA ALA A 144 4.85 -12.73 7.42
C ALA A 144 3.39 -12.54 7.86
N PRO A 145 2.41 -13.08 7.12
CA PRO A 145 1.00 -13.01 7.51
C PRO A 145 0.71 -13.84 8.77
N TYR A 146 -0.10 -13.27 9.65
CA TYR A 146 -0.64 -13.92 10.85
C TYR A 146 -2.01 -14.56 10.60
N ALA A 147 -2.35 -15.57 11.40
CA ALA A 147 -3.68 -16.14 11.50
C ALA A 147 -4.70 -15.05 11.82
N LEU A 148 -5.97 -15.30 11.50
CA LEU A 148 -7.00 -14.29 11.66
C LEU A 148 -7.11 -13.78 13.12
N ARG A 149 -7.13 -14.68 14.11
CA ARG A 149 -7.23 -14.33 15.54
C ARG A 149 -6.04 -13.46 15.97
N ASP A 150 -4.81 -13.89 15.67
CA ASP A 150 -3.60 -13.15 15.98
C ASP A 150 -3.53 -11.80 15.26
N ALA A 151 -3.95 -11.76 13.99
CA ALA A 151 -4.03 -10.51 13.22
C ALA A 151 -5.11 -9.54 13.74
N ILE A 152 -6.07 -10.01 14.55
CA ILE A 152 -7.04 -9.19 15.26
C ILE A 152 -6.41 -8.68 16.57
N SER A 153 -5.81 -9.55 17.39
CA SER A 153 -5.08 -9.16 18.60
C SER A 153 -3.98 -8.13 18.30
N ASP A 154 -3.16 -8.37 17.28
CA ASP A 154 -2.15 -7.44 16.75
C ASP A 154 -2.74 -6.07 16.41
N SER A 155 -3.93 -6.03 15.81
CA SER A 155 -4.60 -4.77 15.47
C SER A 155 -5.14 -4.03 16.71
N VAL A 156 -5.57 -4.76 17.73
CA VAL A 156 -6.04 -4.19 19.00
C VAL A 156 -4.88 -3.54 19.75
N PHE A 157 -3.80 -4.29 20.00
CA PHE A 157 -2.59 -3.76 20.65
C PHE A 157 -1.96 -2.62 19.85
N ALA A 158 -1.94 -2.70 18.51
CA ALA A 158 -1.46 -1.61 17.67
C ALA A 158 -2.32 -0.35 17.81
N SER A 159 -3.64 -0.52 17.86
CA SER A 159 -4.55 0.62 18.04
C SER A 159 -4.39 1.24 19.42
N TYR A 160 -4.22 0.44 20.46
CA TYR A 160 -3.98 0.89 21.83
C TYR A 160 -2.66 1.66 21.92
N LEU A 161 -1.55 1.03 21.54
CA LEU A 161 -0.21 1.63 21.54
C LEU A 161 -0.18 2.94 20.75
N ARG A 162 -0.82 2.98 19.57
CA ARG A 162 -0.90 4.21 18.77
C ARG A 162 -1.57 5.35 19.53
N HIS A 163 -2.64 5.09 20.29
CA HIS A 163 -3.30 6.14 21.08
C HIS A 163 -2.42 6.67 22.21
N LEU A 164 -1.54 5.84 22.77
CA LEU A 164 -0.61 6.26 23.81
C LEU A 164 0.49 7.18 23.25
N ILE A 165 1.02 6.86 22.06
CA ILE A 165 2.21 7.52 21.54
C ILE A 165 1.96 8.69 20.59
N ASP A 166 0.78 8.79 19.96
CA ASP A 166 0.62 9.65 18.78
C ASP A 166 0.95 11.13 19.08
N SER A 167 0.60 11.62 20.26
CA SER A 167 0.90 12.98 20.73
C SER A 167 2.40 13.25 20.93
N ARG A 168 3.23 12.21 21.02
CA ARG A 168 4.69 12.30 21.22
C ARG A 168 5.47 12.18 19.91
N LEU A 169 4.80 11.83 18.81
CA LEU A 169 5.41 11.74 17.48
C LEU A 169 5.56 13.14 16.86
N ASP A 170 6.61 13.35 16.08
CA ASP A 170 6.82 14.63 15.38
C ASP A 170 5.65 14.95 14.46
N THR A 171 5.29 16.23 14.34
CA THR A 171 4.19 16.70 13.48
C THR A 171 4.41 16.36 12.00
N HIS A 172 5.65 16.17 11.57
CA HIS A 172 6.01 15.81 10.21
C HIS A 172 6.21 14.29 9.99
N CYS A 173 5.82 13.47 10.98
CA CYS A 173 5.59 12.05 10.81
C CYS A 173 4.17 11.83 10.29
N TYR A 174 4.01 11.45 9.02
CA TYR A 174 2.70 11.32 8.36
C TYR A 174 2.13 9.91 8.39
N ALA A 175 3.00 8.89 8.37
CA ALA A 175 2.58 7.50 8.25
C ALA A 175 2.03 6.95 9.57
N PHE A 176 0.97 6.14 9.50
CA PHE A 176 0.42 5.37 10.63
C PHE A 176 0.00 6.19 11.86
N ARG A 177 -0.35 7.45 11.64
CA ARG A 177 -0.88 8.36 12.65
C ARG A 177 -2.36 8.11 12.94
N LEU A 178 -2.83 8.64 14.07
CA LEU A 178 -4.27 8.79 14.28
C LEU A 178 -4.89 9.77 13.26
N PRO A 179 -6.18 9.61 12.94
CA PRO A 179 -6.89 10.57 12.11
C PRO A 179 -6.95 11.97 12.74
N THR A 180 -6.80 13.02 11.92
CA THR A 180 -6.98 14.42 12.32
C THR A 180 -8.29 14.94 11.74
N GLY A 181 -9.14 15.56 12.56
CA GLY A 181 -10.45 16.07 12.10
C GLY A 181 -11.38 14.98 11.52
N GLY A 182 -11.20 13.72 11.93
CA GLY A 182 -11.98 12.58 11.43
C GLY A 182 -11.48 11.96 10.11
N ALA A 183 -10.43 12.51 9.49
CA ALA A 183 -9.84 11.97 8.27
C ALA A 183 -8.44 11.37 8.53
N PRO A 184 -8.09 10.23 7.90
CA PRO A 184 -6.74 9.67 8.03
C PRO A 184 -5.71 10.57 7.36
N ILE A 185 -4.55 10.74 8.00
CA ILE A 185 -3.38 11.36 7.37
C ILE A 185 -2.83 10.39 6.31
N THR A 186 -2.53 10.92 5.14
CA THR A 186 -2.09 10.20 3.95
C THR A 186 -0.76 10.76 3.43
N HIS A 187 -0.13 10.00 2.53
CA HIS A 187 1.03 10.47 1.78
C HIS A 187 0.74 11.70 0.91
N HIS A 188 -0.53 11.96 0.56
CA HIS A 188 -0.91 13.17 -0.19
C HIS A 188 -0.73 14.43 0.65
N ASP A 189 -1.00 14.35 1.95
CA ASP A 189 -0.86 15.49 2.87
C ASP A 189 0.62 15.91 2.94
N ALA A 190 1.55 14.95 3.08
CA ALA A 190 2.98 15.21 3.06
C ALA A 190 3.48 15.86 1.75
N VAL A 191 2.90 15.47 0.60
CA VAL A 191 3.24 16.07 -0.71
C VAL A 191 2.64 17.47 -0.84
N SER A 192 1.43 17.68 -0.33
CA SER A 192 0.77 18.98 -0.31
C SER A 192 1.54 19.98 0.56
N ASP A 193 1.98 19.55 1.75
CA ASP A 193 2.72 20.39 2.68
C ASP A 193 4.10 20.77 2.13
N LEU A 194 4.81 19.85 1.47
CA LEU A 194 6.05 20.15 0.77
C LEU A 194 5.84 21.19 -0.34
N ARG A 195 4.75 21.05 -1.10
CA ARG A 195 4.39 22.01 -2.16
C ARG A 195 4.06 23.38 -1.57
N GLY A 196 3.27 23.43 -0.49
CA GLY A 196 2.94 24.66 0.22
C GLY A 196 4.19 25.36 0.73
N PHE A 197 5.13 24.62 1.32
CA PHE A 197 6.43 25.14 1.72
C PHE A 197 7.22 25.71 0.54
N ALA A 198 7.32 24.98 -0.57
CA ALA A 198 8.08 25.43 -1.74
C ALA A 198 7.49 26.71 -2.37
N ALA A 199 6.16 26.83 -2.37
CA ALA A 199 5.46 28.03 -2.82
C ALA A 199 5.70 29.21 -1.87
N ALA A 200 5.64 29.00 -0.56
CA ALA A 200 5.94 30.02 0.45
C ALA A 200 7.40 30.51 0.39
N GLN A 201 8.30 29.71 -0.17
CA GLN A 201 9.71 30.04 -0.36
C GLN A 201 10.06 30.31 -1.83
N SER A 202 9.12 30.78 -2.66
CA SER A 202 9.27 30.90 -4.12
C SER A 202 10.51 31.69 -4.60
N THR A 203 10.90 32.73 -3.88
CA THR A 203 12.05 33.59 -4.19
C THR A 203 13.36 33.13 -3.55
N SER A 204 13.30 32.15 -2.66
CA SER A 204 14.47 31.68 -1.91
C SER A 204 15.15 30.50 -2.60
N THR A 205 16.47 30.46 -2.47
CA THR A 205 17.29 29.28 -2.80
C THR A 205 16.88 28.13 -1.88
N LEU A 206 16.52 26.97 -2.45
CA LEU A 206 16.14 25.80 -1.66
C LEU A 206 17.16 24.67 -1.80
N TRP A 207 17.49 24.05 -0.67
CA TRP A 207 18.38 22.91 -0.56
C TRP A 207 17.61 21.71 -0.05
N VAL A 208 17.68 20.60 -0.78
CA VAL A 208 16.97 19.36 -0.45
C VAL A 208 17.97 18.27 -0.10
N ALA A 209 17.68 17.51 0.95
CA ALA A 209 18.41 16.30 1.31
C ALA A 209 17.41 15.14 1.49
N GLU A 210 17.83 13.94 1.06
CA GLU A 210 16.99 12.74 1.09
C GLU A 210 17.73 11.59 1.78
N CYS A 211 17.03 10.83 2.61
CA CYS A 211 17.55 9.62 3.26
C CYS A 211 16.58 8.45 3.05
N ASP A 212 17.14 7.26 2.78
CA ASP A 212 16.43 6.01 2.51
C ASP A 212 17.11 4.91 3.33
N ILE A 213 16.32 4.20 4.15
CA ILE A 213 16.81 3.16 5.06
C ILE A 213 16.77 1.80 4.35
N ARG A 214 17.87 1.06 4.41
CA ARG A 214 17.99 -0.24 3.76
C ARG A 214 17.17 -1.28 4.51
N GLY A 215 16.14 -1.81 3.86
CA GLY A 215 15.37 -2.95 4.39
C GLY A 215 14.80 -2.70 5.78
N PHE A 216 14.29 -1.49 6.05
CA PHE A 216 13.90 -1.03 7.39
C PHE A 216 13.27 -2.10 8.29
N PHE A 217 12.09 -2.63 7.92
CA PHE A 217 11.39 -3.66 8.72
C PHE A 217 12.21 -4.93 8.95
N ASP A 218 13.12 -5.25 8.04
CA ASP A 218 13.92 -6.48 8.07
C ASP A 218 15.18 -6.31 8.96
N SER A 219 15.57 -5.06 9.25
CA SER A 219 16.81 -4.70 9.96
C SER A 219 16.60 -4.17 11.37
N VAL A 220 15.36 -3.84 11.76
CA VAL A 220 15.05 -3.29 13.09
C VAL A 220 15.48 -4.27 14.19
N SER A 221 16.38 -3.84 15.06
CA SER A 221 16.85 -4.61 16.21
C SER A 221 15.76 -4.75 17.27
N HIS A 222 15.62 -5.95 17.84
CA HIS A 222 14.65 -6.20 18.91
C HIS A 222 14.99 -5.43 20.19
N ASP A 223 16.27 -5.33 20.53
CA ASP A 223 16.73 -4.61 21.72
C ASP A 223 16.52 -3.11 21.55
N VAL A 224 16.80 -2.59 20.35
CA VAL A 224 16.49 -1.19 20.01
C VAL A 224 14.98 -0.96 20.12
N THR A 225 14.15 -1.87 19.59
CA THR A 225 12.69 -1.74 19.67
C THR A 225 12.20 -1.65 21.12
N ARG A 226 12.70 -2.52 22.01
CA ARG A 226 12.38 -2.46 23.45
C ARG A 226 12.82 -1.12 24.04
N ARG A 227 14.09 -0.75 23.86
CA ARG A 227 14.68 0.48 24.41
C ARG A 227 13.91 1.73 23.98
N GLU A 228 13.64 1.89 22.70
CA GLU A 228 12.94 3.07 22.18
C GLU A 228 11.48 3.10 22.64
N LEU A 229 10.80 1.94 22.76
CA LEU A 229 9.46 1.91 23.34
C LEU A 229 9.48 2.32 24.82
N PHE A 230 10.34 1.73 25.63
CA PHE A 230 10.45 2.07 27.05
C PHE A 230 10.77 3.56 27.26
N THR A 231 11.69 4.11 26.46
CA THR A 231 12.04 5.53 26.51
C THR A 231 10.82 6.39 26.20
N LEU A 232 10.08 6.07 25.13
CA LEU A 232 8.89 6.84 24.75
C LEU A 232 7.75 6.69 25.77
N MET A 233 7.56 5.50 26.34
CA MET A 233 6.55 5.26 27.40
C MET A 233 6.85 6.03 28.68
N ALA A 234 8.12 6.12 29.07
CA ALA A 234 8.52 6.95 30.22
C ALA A 234 8.13 8.42 30.03
N GLU A 235 8.26 8.96 28.81
CA GLU A 235 7.84 10.32 28.48
C GLU A 235 6.32 10.52 28.40
N VAL A 236 5.57 9.47 28.05
CA VAL A 236 4.10 9.52 28.10
C VAL A 236 3.64 9.76 29.54
N GLY A 237 4.39 9.26 30.54
CA GLY A 237 4.19 9.58 31.95
C GLY A 237 2.96 8.91 32.57
N ALA A 238 2.42 7.87 31.92
CA ALA A 238 1.25 7.14 32.40
C ALA A 238 1.58 5.64 32.51
N PRO A 239 1.04 4.93 33.52
CA PRO A 239 1.27 3.51 33.65
C PRO A 239 0.78 2.80 32.39
N SER A 240 1.70 2.12 31.69
CA SER A 240 1.32 1.27 30.56
C SER A 240 0.68 0.01 31.10
N ASP A 241 -0.42 -0.40 30.49
CA ASP A 241 -1.02 -1.71 30.77
C ASP A 241 0.05 -2.82 30.65
N PRO A 242 0.26 -3.64 31.70
CA PRO A 242 1.29 -4.69 31.67
C PRO A 242 1.17 -5.61 30.46
N ARG A 243 -0.07 -5.87 30.00
CA ARG A 243 -0.38 -6.72 28.85
C ARG A 243 0.21 -6.18 27.55
N LEU A 244 0.41 -4.86 27.42
CA LEU A 244 1.08 -4.27 26.26
C LEU A 244 2.57 -4.66 26.20
N LEU A 245 3.25 -4.65 27.34
CA LEU A 245 4.66 -5.05 27.43
C LEU A 245 4.80 -6.55 27.22
N GLU A 246 3.90 -7.34 27.80
CA GLU A 246 3.84 -8.79 27.57
C GLU A 246 3.56 -9.12 26.10
N PHE A 247 2.63 -8.41 25.47
CA PHE A 247 2.39 -8.52 24.04
C PHE A 247 3.63 -8.17 23.22
N LEU A 248 4.33 -7.07 23.52
CA LEU A 248 5.59 -6.73 22.86
C LEU A 248 6.61 -7.87 22.97
N GLN A 249 6.81 -8.42 24.18
CA GLN A 249 7.77 -9.51 24.38
C GLN A 249 7.37 -10.75 23.58
N SER A 250 6.10 -11.14 23.63
CA SER A 250 5.57 -12.26 22.85
C SER A 250 5.73 -12.04 21.33
N PHE A 251 5.53 -10.81 20.85
CA PHE A 251 5.59 -10.42 19.44
C PHE A 251 7.02 -10.45 18.91
N LEU A 252 7.97 -9.88 19.65
CA LEU A 252 9.38 -9.97 19.33
C LEU A 252 9.87 -11.42 19.47
N ALA A 253 9.41 -12.16 20.47
CA ALA A 253 9.76 -13.57 20.65
C ALA A 253 9.30 -14.44 19.46
N GLY A 254 8.18 -14.12 18.82
CA GLY A 254 7.61 -14.90 17.72
C GLY A 254 8.20 -14.65 16.33
N TYR A 255 9.09 -13.66 16.14
CA TYR A 255 9.60 -13.30 14.81
C TYR A 255 11.11 -13.10 14.78
N ASP A 256 11.79 -13.64 13.78
CA ASP A 256 13.17 -13.26 13.46
C ASP A 256 13.33 -13.23 11.94
N TYR A 257 13.93 -12.16 11.42
CA TYR A 257 14.02 -11.98 9.97
C TYR A 257 14.94 -13.01 9.30
N ARG A 258 16.03 -13.44 9.95
CA ARG A 258 16.96 -14.40 9.34
C ARG A 258 16.24 -15.73 9.10
N ARG A 259 15.51 -16.21 10.11
CA ARG A 259 14.61 -17.37 9.98
C ARG A 259 13.51 -17.13 8.94
N ALA A 260 12.89 -15.95 8.92
CA ALA A 260 11.85 -15.62 7.95
C ALA A 260 12.37 -15.65 6.50
N ARG A 261 13.60 -15.16 6.27
CA ARG A 261 14.31 -15.16 4.99
C ARG A 261 14.60 -16.58 4.51
N GLU A 262 15.10 -17.44 5.38
CA GLU A 262 15.33 -18.87 5.08
C GLU A 262 14.03 -19.55 4.64
N ARG A 263 12.97 -19.45 5.45
CA ARG A 263 11.66 -20.04 5.14
C ARG A 263 11.03 -19.49 3.86
N ALA A 264 11.19 -18.20 3.58
CA ALA A 264 10.73 -17.62 2.33
C ALA A 264 11.54 -18.13 1.12
N THR A 265 12.84 -18.38 1.30
CA THR A 265 13.70 -18.96 0.26
C THR A 265 13.27 -20.40 -0.05
N GLU A 266 13.05 -21.23 0.97
CA GLU A 266 12.50 -22.58 0.83
C GLU A 266 11.15 -22.56 0.08
N GLN A 267 10.28 -21.62 0.43
CA GLN A 267 8.97 -21.44 -0.21
C GLN A 267 9.12 -21.11 -1.71
N LEU A 268 10.07 -20.25 -2.07
CA LEU A 268 10.35 -19.90 -3.47
C LEU A 268 10.99 -21.06 -4.25
N ALA A 269 11.90 -21.82 -3.62
CA ALA A 269 12.50 -23.02 -4.21
C ALA A 269 11.43 -24.06 -4.58
N LYS A 270 10.43 -24.28 -3.71
CA LYS A 270 9.25 -25.13 -4.00
C LYS A 270 8.46 -24.65 -5.23
N ARG A 271 8.58 -23.39 -5.62
CA ARG A 271 7.97 -22.82 -6.83
C ARG A 271 8.92 -22.81 -8.04
N LYS A 272 10.04 -23.54 -7.97
CA LYS A 272 11.07 -23.60 -9.01
C LYS A 272 11.69 -22.23 -9.33
N ILE A 273 11.79 -21.36 -8.33
CA ILE A 273 12.49 -20.06 -8.45
C ILE A 273 13.92 -20.25 -7.97
N VAL A 274 14.88 -19.99 -8.87
CA VAL A 274 16.30 -20.17 -8.64
C VAL A 274 16.95 -18.83 -8.26
N GLU A 275 17.83 -18.87 -7.25
CA GLU A 275 18.63 -17.72 -6.77
C GLU A 275 17.82 -16.42 -6.56
N PRO A 276 16.76 -16.41 -5.74
CA PRO A 276 16.00 -15.19 -5.50
C PRO A 276 16.85 -14.14 -4.76
N GLU A 277 16.86 -12.89 -5.24
CA GLU A 277 17.48 -11.77 -4.51
C GLU A 277 16.57 -11.36 -3.33
N ILE A 278 16.85 -11.87 -2.14
CA ILE A 278 16.20 -11.47 -0.88
C ILE A 278 17.18 -10.61 -0.06
N TYR A 279 16.65 -9.57 0.56
CA TYR A 279 17.45 -8.64 1.37
C TYR A 279 18.26 -9.39 2.43
N ASP A 280 19.51 -8.96 2.61
CA ASP A 280 20.45 -9.52 3.56
C ASP A 280 20.83 -8.42 4.57
N PRO A 281 20.33 -8.49 5.81
CA PRO A 281 20.57 -7.46 6.81
C PRO A 281 22.03 -7.44 7.25
N ASP A 282 22.69 -8.58 7.34
CA ASP A 282 24.08 -8.67 7.82
C ASP A 282 25.04 -8.06 6.79
N LYS A 283 24.80 -8.32 5.51
CA LYS A 283 25.51 -7.62 4.42
C LYS A 283 25.27 -6.10 4.49
N ALA A 284 24.03 -5.67 4.70
CA ALA A 284 23.70 -4.25 4.75
C ALA A 284 24.33 -3.54 5.96
N LEU A 285 24.37 -4.17 7.13
CA LEU A 285 25.03 -3.65 8.33
C LEU A 285 26.54 -3.47 8.07
N LYS A 286 27.21 -4.48 7.51
CA LYS A 286 28.63 -4.41 7.14
C LYS A 286 28.92 -3.26 6.17
N GLU A 287 28.14 -3.12 5.11
CA GLU A 287 28.30 -2.03 4.12
C GLU A 287 28.06 -0.62 4.71
N SER A 288 27.27 -0.53 5.78
CA SER A 288 27.01 0.68 6.57
C SER A 288 28.01 0.87 7.73
N HIS A 289 29.02 0.01 7.87
CA HIS A 289 29.99 -0.03 8.97
C HIS A 289 29.33 -0.14 10.37
N LEU A 290 28.26 -0.91 10.47
CA LEU A 290 27.60 -1.27 11.72
C LEU A 290 28.02 -2.68 12.13
N CYS A 291 28.12 -2.92 13.43
CA CYS A 291 28.52 -4.22 13.96
C CYS A 291 27.42 -5.26 13.74
N VAL A 292 27.79 -6.43 13.20
CA VAL A 292 26.91 -7.60 13.16
C VAL A 292 27.12 -8.38 14.45
N GLN A 293 26.14 -8.34 15.34
CA GLN A 293 26.18 -9.06 16.60
C GLN A 293 25.58 -10.46 16.43
N SER A 294 26.38 -11.50 16.67
CA SER A 294 25.92 -12.89 16.65
C SER A 294 24.85 -13.11 17.72
N GLY A 295 23.82 -13.92 17.40
CA GLY A 295 22.71 -14.22 18.31
C GLY A 295 21.65 -13.11 18.47
N LYS A 296 21.93 -11.89 17.98
CA LYS A 296 20.98 -10.78 18.07
C LYS A 296 19.80 -10.96 17.12
N ARG A 297 18.58 -10.90 17.66
CA ARG A 297 17.35 -11.02 16.88
C ARG A 297 16.97 -9.70 16.22
N ILE A 298 16.53 -9.80 14.98
CA ILE A 298 16.23 -8.64 14.15
C ILE A 298 14.93 -8.81 13.36
N GLY A 299 14.44 -7.67 12.91
CA GLY A 299 13.27 -7.51 12.08
C GLY A 299 11.97 -7.44 12.89
N ILE A 300 11.03 -6.72 12.31
CA ILE A 300 9.62 -6.66 12.71
C ILE A 300 8.76 -7.07 11.50
N PRO A 301 7.78 -7.97 11.67
CA PRO A 301 7.11 -8.61 10.54
C PRO A 301 6.36 -7.63 9.64
N GLN A 302 6.66 -7.68 8.34
CA GLN A 302 5.99 -6.85 7.34
C GLN A 302 4.54 -7.31 7.12
N GLY A 303 3.60 -6.41 7.41
CA GLY A 303 2.16 -6.64 7.26
C GLY A 303 1.39 -6.74 8.59
N SER A 304 2.09 -6.72 9.73
CA SER A 304 1.49 -6.52 11.06
C SER A 304 1.12 -5.04 11.27
N ALA A 305 -0.02 -4.79 11.91
CA ALA A 305 -0.44 -3.46 12.33
C ALA A 305 0.44 -2.93 13.47
N PHE A 306 0.92 -3.81 14.35
CA PHE A 306 1.81 -3.45 15.45
C PHE A 306 3.19 -3.00 14.94
N SER A 307 3.77 -3.73 13.97
CA SER A 307 5.00 -3.33 13.27
C SER A 307 4.94 -1.90 12.71
N SER A 308 3.78 -1.48 12.20
CA SER A 308 3.59 -0.12 11.68
C SER A 308 3.72 0.96 12.77
N VAL A 309 3.31 0.65 14.00
CA VAL A 309 3.41 1.58 15.14
C VAL A 309 4.84 1.56 15.69
N LEU A 310 5.43 0.37 15.84
CA LEU A 310 6.84 0.22 16.24
C LEU A 310 7.79 0.95 15.29
N ALA A 311 7.49 0.98 14.00
CA ALA A 311 8.26 1.72 13.01
C ALA A 311 8.42 3.20 13.37
N ASN A 312 7.33 3.84 13.82
CA ASN A 312 7.35 5.24 14.23
C ASN A 312 8.06 5.43 15.58
N ILE A 313 7.88 4.51 16.51
CA ILE A 313 8.55 4.54 17.83
C ILE A 313 10.07 4.52 17.63
N VAL A 314 10.59 3.55 16.89
CA VAL A 314 12.03 3.41 16.63
C VAL A 314 12.60 4.66 15.97
N LEU A 315 11.90 5.22 14.98
CA LEU A 315 12.38 6.39 14.23
C LEU A 315 12.18 7.73 14.96
N THR A 316 11.43 7.77 16.08
CA THR A 316 11.20 8.99 16.86
C THR A 316 12.52 9.60 17.35
N ARG A 317 13.50 8.77 17.72
CA ARG A 317 14.85 9.25 18.09
C ARG A 317 15.54 10.00 16.96
N ALA A 318 15.42 9.49 15.73
CA ALA A 318 16.04 10.12 14.56
C ALA A 318 15.31 11.42 14.18
N ASP A 319 13.98 11.43 14.28
CA ASP A 319 13.17 12.65 14.08
C ASP A 319 13.62 13.75 15.05
N ARG A 320 13.73 13.45 16.34
CA ARG A 320 14.17 14.41 17.36
C ARG A 320 15.57 14.92 17.11
N ALA A 321 16.53 14.05 16.79
CA ALA A 321 17.89 14.45 16.45
C ALA A 321 17.92 15.43 15.26
N LEU A 322 17.09 15.20 14.24
CA LEU A 322 16.94 16.10 13.11
C LEU A 322 16.33 17.44 13.56
N ARG A 323 15.25 17.41 14.34
CA ARG A 323 14.54 18.62 14.79
C ARG A 323 15.41 19.50 15.67
N THR A 324 16.14 18.91 16.63
CA THR A 324 17.14 19.64 17.43
C THR A 324 18.20 20.29 16.54
N ALA A 325 18.66 19.59 15.50
CA ALA A 325 19.64 20.14 14.57
C ALA A 325 19.07 21.19 13.58
N LEU A 326 17.76 21.25 13.37
CA LEU A 326 17.09 22.36 12.70
C LEU A 326 17.00 23.59 13.60
N GLY A 327 16.84 23.40 14.91
CA GLY A 327 16.73 24.51 15.88
C GLY A 327 15.55 25.43 15.56
N THR A 328 15.76 26.74 15.67
CA THR A 328 14.74 27.77 15.43
C THR A 328 14.65 28.25 13.97
N HIS A 329 15.34 27.59 13.03
CA HIS A 329 15.31 27.99 11.61
C HIS A 329 13.91 27.81 11.00
N ARG A 330 13.21 28.93 10.80
CA ARG A 330 11.81 28.96 10.36
C ARG A 330 11.59 28.52 8.92
N SER A 331 12.58 28.66 8.04
CA SER A 331 12.47 28.30 6.62
C SER A 331 12.94 26.88 6.32
N THR A 332 12.38 25.91 7.05
CA THR A 332 12.70 24.48 6.89
C THR A 332 11.44 23.64 6.77
N PHE A 333 11.51 22.57 6.00
CA PHE A 333 10.45 21.57 5.86
C PHE A 333 11.04 20.18 6.04
N TYR A 334 10.44 19.41 6.92
CA TYR A 334 10.78 18.01 7.14
C TYR A 334 9.56 17.15 6.83
N ALA A 335 9.76 15.95 6.29
CA ALA A 335 8.71 14.95 6.19
C ALA A 335 9.30 13.55 6.28
N ARG A 336 8.64 12.71 7.10
CA ARG A 336 8.89 11.28 7.19
C ARG A 336 7.63 10.49 6.92
N TYR A 337 7.72 9.58 5.95
CA TYR A 337 6.72 8.57 5.69
C TYR A 337 7.36 7.18 5.84
N VAL A 338 7.37 6.67 7.07
CA VAL A 338 8.13 5.46 7.44
C VAL A 338 9.62 5.66 7.16
N ASP A 339 10.17 5.00 6.15
CA ASP A 339 11.58 5.00 5.72
C ASP A 339 11.89 6.00 4.60
N ASP A 340 10.88 6.65 4.02
CA ASP A 340 11.05 7.75 3.06
C ASP A 340 11.22 9.09 3.83
N ILE A 341 12.42 9.67 3.80
CA ILE A 341 12.74 10.92 4.49
C ILE A 341 13.16 12.01 3.51
N LEU A 342 12.55 13.19 3.66
CA LEU A 342 12.87 14.39 2.89
C LEU A 342 13.01 15.61 3.81
N LEU A 343 14.06 16.38 3.58
CA LEU A 343 14.31 17.67 4.22
C LEU A 343 14.53 18.73 3.14
N ALA A 344 13.86 19.88 3.27
CA ALA A 344 14.11 21.07 2.47
C ALA A 344 14.40 22.27 3.39
N SER A 345 15.30 23.16 2.98
CA SER A 345 15.71 24.33 3.75
C SER A 345 16.19 25.43 2.83
N THR A 346 16.03 26.69 3.23
CA THR A 346 16.68 27.81 2.51
C THR A 346 18.19 27.88 2.75
N ASN A 347 18.71 27.13 3.72
CA ASN A 347 20.12 27.12 4.09
C ASN A 347 20.73 25.71 3.94
N ARG A 348 21.74 25.59 3.05
CA ARG A 348 22.47 24.34 2.78
C ARG A 348 23.16 23.75 3.99
N ARG A 349 23.77 24.60 4.84
CA ARG A 349 24.49 24.15 6.04
C ARG A 349 23.52 23.55 7.04
N VAL A 350 22.36 24.17 7.21
CA VAL A 350 21.27 23.65 8.06
C VAL A 350 20.75 22.33 7.54
N ALA A 351 20.46 22.22 6.23
CA ALA A 351 20.00 20.96 5.62
C ALA A 351 21.01 19.83 5.84
N THR A 352 22.28 20.09 5.56
CA THR A 352 23.37 19.13 5.73
C THR A 352 23.53 18.72 7.20
N ARG A 353 23.56 19.69 8.12
CA ARG A 353 23.70 19.44 9.57
C ARG A 353 22.58 18.57 10.10
N ALA A 354 21.33 18.92 9.77
CA ALA A 354 20.15 18.22 10.27
C ALA A 354 20.03 16.81 9.68
N MET A 355 20.30 16.63 8.39
CA MET A 355 20.33 15.29 7.78
C MET A 355 21.46 14.42 8.35
N ASN A 356 22.63 15.00 8.62
CA ASN A 356 23.72 14.27 9.28
C ASN A 356 23.37 13.89 10.73
N ALA A 357 22.62 14.73 11.46
CA ALA A 357 22.12 14.39 12.79
C ALA A 357 21.14 13.19 12.73
N TYR A 358 20.20 13.21 11.78
CA TYR A 358 19.30 12.08 11.52
C TYR A 358 20.08 10.79 11.26
N ARG A 359 21.07 10.82 10.36
CA ARG A 359 21.88 9.65 10.00
C ARG A 359 22.75 9.16 11.15
N ARG A 360 23.29 10.04 12.00
CA ARG A 360 23.99 9.62 13.23
C ARG A 360 23.03 8.91 14.19
N ALA A 361 21.81 9.41 14.34
CA ALA A 361 20.79 8.73 15.14
C ALA A 361 20.44 7.34 14.57
N LEU A 362 20.38 7.16 13.25
CA LEU A 362 20.21 5.83 12.64
C LEU A 362 21.30 4.83 13.05
N ARG A 363 22.56 5.27 13.23
CA ARG A 363 23.64 4.40 13.73
C ARG A 363 23.38 3.93 15.17
N VAL A 364 22.86 4.81 16.03
CA VAL A 364 22.46 4.46 17.41
C VAL A 364 21.25 3.51 17.44
N LEU A 365 20.40 3.60 16.41
CA LEU A 365 19.29 2.69 16.17
C LEU A 365 19.71 1.40 15.45
N GLU A 366 21.00 1.24 15.13
CA GLU A 366 21.56 0.08 14.41
C GLU A 366 20.91 -0.14 13.03
N LEU A 367 20.41 0.92 12.40
CA LEU A 367 19.71 0.86 11.12
C LEU A 367 20.66 1.18 9.95
N PRO A 368 20.82 0.27 8.97
CA PRO A 368 21.67 0.53 7.81
C PRO A 368 20.98 1.51 6.84
N ASP A 369 21.67 2.57 6.43
CA ASP A 369 21.19 3.58 5.47
C ASP A 369 21.94 3.52 4.14
N HIS A 370 21.33 4.05 3.07
CA HIS A 370 22.07 4.28 1.82
C HIS A 370 23.03 5.46 1.97
N ARG A 371 24.28 5.30 1.52
CA ARG A 371 25.25 6.41 1.54
C ARG A 371 24.72 7.56 0.67
N PRO A 372 24.64 8.79 1.20
CA PRO A 372 24.21 9.95 0.43
C PRO A 372 25.18 10.19 -0.72
N LYS A 373 24.65 10.24 -1.94
CA LYS A 373 25.42 10.64 -3.10
C LYS A 373 25.43 12.16 -3.20
N ALA A 374 26.59 12.75 -3.46
CA ALA A 374 26.68 14.13 -3.91
C ALA A 374 26.02 14.23 -5.29
N ILE A 375 25.15 15.22 -5.46
CA ILE A 375 24.52 15.49 -6.74
C ILE A 375 25.28 16.67 -7.33
N ASP A 376 26.14 16.36 -8.29
CA ASP A 376 26.78 17.39 -9.11
C ASP A 376 25.79 17.84 -10.18
N THR A 377 25.53 19.13 -10.29
CA THR A 377 24.53 19.70 -11.21
C THR A 377 25.14 20.27 -12.48
N THR A 378 26.47 20.23 -12.64
CA THR A 378 27.20 20.72 -13.82
C THR A 378 27.58 19.62 -14.82
N ALA A 379 27.40 18.34 -14.47
CA ALA A 379 27.82 17.21 -15.29
C ALA A 379 26.71 16.66 -16.22
N THR A 380 27.09 16.16 -17.40
CA THR A 380 26.14 15.60 -18.40
C THR A 380 25.42 14.33 -17.90
N GLU A 381 26.03 13.57 -16.97
CA GLU A 381 25.44 12.35 -16.39
C GLU A 381 24.53 12.58 -15.17
N THR A 382 24.35 13.83 -14.74
CA THR A 382 23.66 14.21 -13.50
C THR A 382 22.27 13.61 -13.35
N ALA A 383 21.46 13.60 -14.42
CA ALA A 383 20.07 13.16 -14.33
C ALA A 383 19.96 11.65 -13.98
N ARG A 384 20.80 10.80 -14.58
CA ARG A 384 20.79 9.36 -14.32
C ARG A 384 21.27 9.08 -12.90
N THR A 385 22.37 9.72 -12.50
CA THR A 385 22.94 9.58 -11.14
C THR A 385 21.95 10.04 -10.08
N TYR A 386 21.28 11.18 -10.29
CA TYR A 386 20.24 11.70 -9.43
C TYR A 386 19.08 10.71 -9.24
N TRP A 387 18.46 10.24 -10.34
CA TRP A 387 17.29 9.36 -10.24
C TRP A 387 17.62 7.95 -9.71
N ASN A 388 18.87 7.50 -9.85
CA ASN A 388 19.32 6.22 -9.32
C ASN A 388 19.78 6.30 -7.85
N ALA A 389 20.07 7.50 -7.33
CA ALA A 389 20.48 7.70 -5.95
C ALA A 389 19.31 7.53 -4.99
N LYS A 390 19.47 6.62 -4.02
CA LYS A 390 18.49 6.36 -2.95
C LYS A 390 18.51 7.42 -1.85
N SER A 391 19.71 7.78 -1.40
CA SER A 391 19.93 8.91 -0.50
C SER A 391 20.79 9.94 -1.19
N LYS A 392 20.54 11.21 -0.90
CA LYS A 392 21.17 12.35 -1.59
C LYS A 392 21.64 13.35 -0.54
N ALA A 393 22.91 13.75 -0.66
CA ALA A 393 23.44 14.87 0.11
C ALA A 393 22.71 16.16 -0.30
N ALA A 394 22.81 17.22 0.51
CA ALA A 394 22.10 18.47 0.25
C ALA A 394 22.43 19.02 -1.15
N TYR A 395 21.42 19.10 -2.02
CA TYR A 395 21.51 19.56 -3.40
C TYR A 395 20.55 20.73 -3.66
N HIS A 396 20.87 21.55 -4.65
CA HIS A 396 20.08 22.74 -4.99
C HIS A 396 18.80 22.33 -5.74
N TRP A 397 17.64 22.71 -5.20
CA TRP A 397 16.33 22.56 -5.83
C TRP A 397 15.97 23.87 -6.53
N SER A 398 16.23 23.91 -7.84
CA SER A 398 16.31 25.15 -8.62
C SER A 398 15.11 25.36 -9.53
N LEU A 399 14.91 26.61 -9.95
CA LEU A 399 13.98 26.93 -11.03
C LEU A 399 14.56 26.49 -12.38
N ALA A 400 13.70 26.45 -13.40
CA ALA A 400 14.14 26.09 -14.74
C ALA A 400 15.20 27.06 -15.27
N GLY A 401 16.23 26.52 -15.91
CA GLY A 401 17.36 27.30 -16.43
C GLY A 401 18.44 27.69 -15.40
N GLN A 402 18.27 27.36 -14.12
CA GLN A 402 19.30 27.55 -13.09
C GLN A 402 20.10 26.27 -12.86
N SER A 403 21.37 26.41 -12.45
CA SER A 403 22.21 25.26 -12.05
C SER A 403 21.60 24.57 -10.82
N GLY A 404 21.02 23.40 -11.01
CA GLY A 404 20.32 22.66 -9.96
C GLY A 404 19.40 21.57 -10.50
N ILE A 405 18.63 20.95 -9.60
CA ILE A 405 17.61 19.97 -9.95
C ILE A 405 16.24 20.64 -9.92
N GLU A 406 15.50 20.64 -11.02
CA GLU A 406 14.15 21.23 -11.05
C GLU A 406 13.08 20.35 -10.42
N TRP A 407 13.19 19.03 -10.63
CA TRP A 407 12.18 18.03 -10.27
C TRP A 407 12.71 17.10 -9.19
N ILE A 408 12.03 17.08 -8.05
CA ILE A 408 12.32 16.14 -6.97
C ILE A 408 11.25 15.05 -6.88
N GLY A 409 11.63 13.85 -6.45
CA GLY A 409 10.70 12.74 -6.28
C GLY A 409 10.28 12.58 -4.82
N PHE A 410 8.97 12.58 -4.53
CA PHE A 410 8.48 12.29 -3.16
C PHE A 410 7.16 11.51 -3.20
N LEU A 411 7.06 10.43 -2.40
CA LEU A 411 5.86 9.59 -2.22
C LEU A 411 5.05 9.26 -3.49
N GLY A 412 5.75 8.87 -4.56
CA GLY A 412 5.16 8.49 -5.85
C GLY A 412 4.98 9.63 -6.86
N TYR A 413 5.06 10.88 -6.41
CA TYR A 413 5.01 12.08 -7.23
C TYR A 413 6.42 12.53 -7.65
N GLN A 414 6.46 13.41 -8.65
CA GLN A 414 7.55 14.33 -8.91
C GLN A 414 7.00 15.75 -8.79
N LEU A 415 7.65 16.57 -7.98
CA LEU A 415 7.31 17.96 -7.74
C LEU A 415 8.39 18.84 -8.35
N LYS A 416 7.98 19.78 -9.19
CA LYS A 416 8.85 20.81 -9.76
C LYS A 416 8.96 21.98 -8.79
N ARG A 417 10.07 22.71 -8.85
CA ARG A 417 10.34 23.87 -7.98
C ARG A 417 9.27 24.96 -8.04
N ASP A 418 8.60 25.11 -9.18
CA ASP A 418 7.51 26.06 -9.43
C ASP A 418 6.13 25.55 -8.94
N GLY A 419 6.07 24.38 -8.31
CA GLY A 419 4.85 23.78 -7.77
C GLY A 419 4.16 22.79 -8.72
N ALA A 420 4.60 22.63 -9.97
CA ALA A 420 4.00 21.67 -10.89
C ALA A 420 4.19 20.21 -10.42
N LEU A 421 3.14 19.40 -10.52
CA LEU A 421 3.15 17.99 -10.14
C LEU A 421 3.07 17.08 -11.37
N ARG A 422 3.77 15.94 -11.32
CA ARG A 422 3.60 14.87 -12.29
C ARG A 422 3.82 13.48 -11.70
N VAL A 423 3.40 12.47 -12.45
CA VAL A 423 3.64 11.07 -12.09
C VAL A 423 5.04 10.64 -12.52
N ARG A 424 5.71 9.83 -11.68
CA ARG A 424 6.97 9.18 -12.03
C ARG A 424 6.82 8.29 -13.28
N ARG A 425 7.79 8.34 -14.20
CA ARG A 425 7.83 7.45 -15.38
C ARG A 425 7.75 5.96 -15.00
N SER A 426 8.35 5.57 -13.88
CA SER A 426 8.27 4.19 -13.37
C SER A 426 6.87 3.79 -12.91
N SER A 427 6.07 4.71 -12.38
CA SER A 427 4.66 4.47 -12.03
C SER A 427 3.79 4.28 -13.28
N VAL A 428 4.05 5.05 -14.34
CA VAL A 428 3.41 4.88 -15.66
C VAL A 428 3.76 3.51 -16.25
N ALA A 429 5.04 3.14 -16.26
CA ALA A 429 5.49 1.83 -16.75
C ALA A 429 4.86 0.66 -16.00
N LYS A 430 4.72 0.77 -14.66
CA LYS A 430 4.04 -0.24 -13.83
C LYS A 430 2.56 -0.37 -14.20
N GLU A 431 1.86 0.74 -14.45
CA GLU A 431 0.46 0.69 -14.85
C GLU A 431 0.30 0.09 -16.26
N LEU A 432 1.16 0.43 -17.22
CA LEU A 432 1.18 -0.21 -18.54
C LEU A 432 1.42 -1.73 -18.44
N ALA A 433 2.36 -2.15 -17.61
CA ALA A 433 2.62 -3.57 -17.37
C ALA A 433 1.42 -4.28 -16.73
N LYS A 434 0.69 -3.61 -15.84
CA LYS A 434 -0.54 -4.12 -15.22
C LYS A 434 -1.70 -4.20 -16.23
N GLN A 435 -1.84 -3.24 -17.15
CA GLN A 435 -2.79 -3.29 -18.25
C GLN A 435 -2.54 -4.52 -19.13
N ARG A 436 -1.28 -4.73 -19.54
CA ARG A 436 -0.89 -5.92 -20.31
C ARG A 436 -1.18 -7.22 -19.55
N ARG A 437 -0.75 -7.31 -18.29
CA ARG A 437 -0.98 -8.50 -17.45
C ARG A 437 -2.47 -8.81 -17.26
N ALA A 438 -3.33 -7.80 -17.19
CA ALA A 438 -4.77 -8.02 -17.08
C ALA A 438 -5.35 -8.74 -18.31
N ILE A 439 -4.86 -8.42 -19.51
CA ILE A 439 -5.23 -9.08 -20.76
C ILE A 439 -4.58 -10.46 -20.89
N ASP A 440 -3.28 -10.56 -20.60
CA ASP A 440 -2.54 -11.82 -20.66
C ASP A 440 -3.17 -12.88 -19.75
N ASP A 441 -3.66 -12.49 -18.57
CA ASP A 441 -4.32 -13.42 -17.64
C ASP A 441 -5.65 -13.94 -18.21
N ILE A 442 -6.43 -13.12 -18.92
CA ILE A 442 -7.66 -13.56 -19.61
C ILE A 442 -7.31 -14.57 -20.70
N ILE A 443 -6.37 -14.22 -21.58
CA ILE A 443 -5.91 -15.08 -22.67
C ILE A 443 -5.38 -16.41 -22.13
N ARG A 444 -4.52 -16.36 -21.11
CA ARG A 444 -3.94 -17.57 -20.49
C ARG A 444 -5.00 -18.51 -19.93
N VAL A 445 -6.06 -17.98 -19.31
CA VAL A 445 -7.15 -18.81 -18.79
C VAL A 445 -7.97 -19.41 -19.94
N ILE A 446 -8.27 -18.63 -20.98
CA ILE A 446 -8.96 -19.14 -22.18
C ILE A 446 -8.13 -20.26 -22.83
N ASP A 447 -6.84 -20.03 -23.10
CA ASP A 447 -5.94 -21.00 -23.73
C ASP A 447 -5.81 -22.28 -22.91
N ARG A 448 -5.66 -22.17 -21.59
CA ARG A 448 -5.58 -23.34 -20.69
C ARG A 448 -6.83 -24.21 -20.79
N ASN A 449 -8.01 -23.60 -20.78
CA ASN A 449 -9.26 -24.35 -20.79
C ASN A 449 -9.58 -24.90 -22.18
N ARG A 450 -9.23 -24.17 -23.24
CA ARG A 450 -9.23 -24.68 -24.61
C ARG A 450 -8.37 -25.94 -24.74
N LEU A 451 -7.11 -25.89 -24.30
CA LEU A 451 -6.20 -27.04 -24.34
C LEU A 451 -6.69 -28.21 -23.48
N ARG A 452 -7.39 -27.93 -22.37
CA ARG A 452 -8.03 -28.99 -21.56
C ARG A 452 -9.21 -29.63 -22.29
N ALA A 453 -10.09 -28.83 -22.89
CA ALA A 453 -11.24 -29.34 -23.64
C ALA A 453 -10.79 -30.19 -24.84
N GLN A 454 -9.77 -29.72 -25.58
CA GLN A 454 -9.16 -30.45 -26.69
C GLN A 454 -8.63 -31.82 -26.26
N ARG A 455 -7.90 -31.90 -25.11
CA ARG A 455 -7.41 -33.17 -24.56
C ARG A 455 -8.53 -34.16 -24.19
N HIS A 456 -9.71 -33.65 -23.83
CA HIS A 456 -10.88 -34.46 -23.52
C HIS A 456 -11.85 -34.58 -24.71
N GLN A 457 -11.45 -34.17 -25.92
CA GLN A 457 -12.27 -34.19 -27.13
C GLN A 457 -13.64 -33.50 -26.96
N ARG A 458 -13.69 -32.43 -26.16
CA ARG A 458 -14.89 -31.64 -25.89
C ARG A 458 -14.81 -30.27 -26.54
N THR A 459 -15.96 -29.70 -26.86
CA THR A 459 -16.05 -28.29 -27.26
C THR A 459 -15.79 -27.38 -26.06
N TYR A 460 -15.11 -26.26 -26.32
CA TYR A 460 -14.92 -25.21 -25.33
C TYR A 460 -15.85 -24.04 -25.65
N ALA A 461 -16.90 -23.90 -24.85
CA ALA A 461 -17.84 -22.80 -24.99
C ALA A 461 -17.29 -21.51 -24.37
N ILE A 462 -17.20 -20.45 -25.15
CA ILE A 462 -16.73 -19.13 -24.69
C ILE A 462 -17.86 -18.09 -24.74
N PRO A 463 -17.83 -17.05 -23.88
CA PRO A 463 -18.71 -15.91 -24.07
C PRO A 463 -18.45 -15.23 -25.42
N LYS A 464 -19.48 -14.58 -25.99
CA LYS A 464 -19.33 -13.81 -27.22
C LYS A 464 -18.14 -12.85 -27.17
N LEU A 465 -17.38 -12.74 -28.26
CA LEU A 465 -16.11 -11.99 -28.28
C LEU A 465 -16.26 -10.54 -27.81
N HIS A 466 -17.35 -9.88 -28.22
CA HIS A 466 -17.64 -8.51 -27.82
C HIS A 466 -17.87 -8.38 -26.30
N ARG A 467 -18.45 -9.39 -25.64
CA ARG A 467 -18.64 -9.42 -24.17
C ARG A 467 -17.31 -9.60 -23.45
N ILE A 468 -16.42 -10.45 -23.95
CA ILE A 468 -15.06 -10.61 -23.38
C ILE A 468 -14.29 -9.29 -23.51
N ARG A 469 -14.31 -8.65 -24.69
CA ARG A 469 -13.68 -7.35 -24.92
C ARG A 469 -14.26 -6.27 -24.00
N TYR A 470 -15.58 -6.18 -23.89
CA TYR A 470 -16.25 -5.22 -23.01
C TYR A 470 -15.88 -5.44 -21.54
N ALA A 471 -15.90 -6.69 -21.07
CA ALA A 471 -15.52 -7.04 -19.70
C ALA A 471 -14.06 -6.64 -19.41
N ALA A 472 -13.14 -6.94 -20.34
CA ALA A 472 -11.74 -6.54 -20.27
C ALA A 472 -11.58 -5.00 -20.19
N MET A 473 -12.27 -4.27 -21.07
CA MET A 473 -12.28 -2.80 -21.06
C MET A 473 -12.77 -2.25 -19.72
N MET A 474 -13.89 -2.74 -19.20
CA MET A 474 -14.43 -2.31 -17.91
C MET A 474 -13.51 -2.65 -16.72
N HIS A 475 -12.79 -3.76 -16.80
CA HIS A 475 -11.78 -4.09 -15.79
C HIS A 475 -10.59 -3.15 -15.84
N LEU A 476 -10.06 -2.83 -17.04
CA LEU A 476 -8.98 -1.87 -17.22
C LEU A 476 -9.39 -0.47 -16.75
N ILE A 477 -10.62 -0.03 -17.06
CA ILE A 477 -11.20 1.21 -16.55
C ILE A 477 -11.25 1.18 -15.01
N SER A 478 -11.79 0.11 -14.43
CA SER A 478 -11.89 -0.01 -12.97
C SER A 478 -10.56 0.13 -12.24
N ILE A 479 -9.53 -0.56 -12.70
CA ILE A 479 -8.24 -0.61 -12.00
C ILE A 479 -7.40 0.64 -12.28
N GLY A 480 -7.65 1.30 -13.41
CA GLY A 480 -6.98 2.52 -13.84
C GLY A 480 -7.60 3.77 -13.24
N ILE A 481 -8.88 4.03 -13.55
CA ILE A 481 -9.55 5.29 -13.23
C ILE A 481 -10.77 5.14 -12.31
N GLY A 482 -11.21 3.90 -12.05
CA GLY A 482 -12.37 3.62 -11.21
C GLY A 482 -13.61 3.25 -12.03
N TYR A 483 -14.60 2.61 -11.40
CA TYR A 483 -15.85 2.27 -12.11
C TYR A 483 -16.72 3.52 -12.26
N PRO A 484 -17.24 3.80 -13.47
CA PRO A 484 -18.35 4.74 -13.63
C PRO A 484 -19.60 4.17 -12.94
N SER A 485 -20.43 5.02 -12.36
CA SER A 485 -21.69 4.63 -11.74
C SER A 485 -22.82 5.47 -12.29
N GLN A 486 -23.88 4.88 -12.81
CA GLN A 486 -25.01 5.65 -13.32
C GLN A 486 -25.56 6.60 -12.23
N PRO A 487 -25.90 7.86 -12.60
CA PRO A 487 -25.84 8.43 -13.95
C PRO A 487 -24.46 9.00 -14.35
N LEU A 488 -23.47 8.97 -13.45
CA LEU A 488 -22.13 9.53 -13.68
C LEU A 488 -21.38 8.76 -14.77
N ILE A 489 -21.02 9.48 -15.82
CA ILE A 489 -20.07 8.99 -16.83
C ILE A 489 -18.65 9.04 -16.26
N TRP A 490 -18.38 9.96 -15.33
CA TRP A 490 -17.11 10.09 -14.62
C TRP A 490 -16.99 9.08 -13.46
N PRO A 491 -15.84 8.39 -13.33
CA PRO A 491 -15.52 7.61 -12.15
C PRO A 491 -15.45 8.47 -10.89
N LEU A 492 -15.87 7.89 -9.77
CA LEU A 492 -15.79 8.59 -8.48
C LEU A 492 -14.33 8.80 -8.04
N PRO A 493 -13.98 10.00 -7.54
CA PRO A 493 -12.61 10.37 -7.12
C PRO A 493 -12.07 9.51 -5.97
N ASN A 494 -12.94 9.06 -5.08
CA ASN A 494 -12.69 8.32 -3.84
C ASN A 494 -12.61 6.79 -4.02
N GLY A 495 -12.58 6.30 -5.26
CA GLY A 495 -12.43 4.88 -5.58
C GLY A 495 -11.03 4.35 -5.34
N VAL A 496 -10.88 3.03 -5.24
CA VAL A 496 -9.56 2.41 -5.27
C VAL A 496 -9.19 2.06 -6.70
N CYS A 497 -8.46 2.98 -7.32
CA CYS A 497 -7.89 2.84 -8.65
C CYS A 497 -6.53 3.57 -8.71
N TRP A 498 -5.81 3.41 -9.81
CA TRP A 498 -4.54 4.10 -10.03
C TRP A 498 -4.72 5.63 -9.96
N ALA A 499 -5.76 6.18 -10.58
CA ALA A 499 -5.99 7.62 -10.64
C ALA A 499 -6.24 8.26 -9.27
N SER A 500 -6.95 7.57 -8.38
CA SER A 500 -7.17 8.04 -7.00
C SER A 500 -5.89 8.04 -6.17
N GLY A 501 -4.95 7.14 -6.48
CA GLY A 501 -3.60 7.19 -5.91
C GLY A 501 -2.81 8.45 -6.30
N PHE A 502 -3.21 9.14 -7.37
CA PHE A 502 -2.59 10.37 -7.85
C PHE A 502 -3.52 11.60 -7.76
N ARG A 503 -4.43 11.64 -6.77
CA ARG A 503 -5.50 12.66 -6.68
C ARG A 503 -5.03 14.12 -6.74
N LEU A 504 -3.86 14.44 -6.18
CA LEU A 504 -3.30 15.80 -6.20
C LEU A 504 -3.09 16.38 -7.62
N LEU A 505 -3.02 15.54 -8.66
CA LEU A 505 -2.95 16.02 -10.05
C LEU A 505 -4.25 16.67 -10.54
N ARG A 506 -5.36 16.55 -9.79
CA ARG A 506 -6.66 17.15 -10.15
C ARG A 506 -6.79 18.58 -9.68
N GLU A 507 -5.98 18.97 -8.70
CA GLU A 507 -6.12 20.24 -8.01
C GLU A 507 -5.42 21.37 -8.78
N GLU A 508 -4.40 21.07 -9.60
CA GLU A 508 -3.45 22.10 -10.09
C GLU A 508 -2.92 21.83 -11.50
N LYS A 509 -2.04 22.73 -12.01
CA LYS A 509 -1.24 22.62 -13.25
C LYS A 509 -0.35 21.35 -13.27
N GLY A 510 -0.97 20.18 -13.39
CA GLY A 510 -0.26 18.91 -13.53
C GLY A 510 0.35 18.78 -14.93
N ASP A 511 1.59 18.29 -15.03
CA ASP A 511 2.11 17.82 -16.32
C ASP A 511 1.45 16.48 -16.64
N LEU A 512 0.38 16.55 -17.44
CA LEU A 512 -0.45 15.41 -17.82
C LEU A 512 0.04 14.70 -19.09
N ALA A 513 1.18 15.11 -19.68
CA ALA A 513 1.63 14.58 -20.97
C ALA A 513 1.78 13.05 -20.94
N LEU A 514 2.31 12.52 -19.83
CA LEU A 514 2.51 11.08 -19.62
C LEU A 514 1.20 10.28 -19.50
N LEU A 515 0.08 10.92 -19.18
CA LEU A 515 -1.20 10.21 -18.99
C LEU A 515 -1.80 9.74 -20.30
N ARG A 516 -1.55 10.45 -21.41
CA ARG A 516 -1.95 10.01 -22.76
C ARG A 516 -1.30 8.68 -23.15
N THR A 517 -0.10 8.39 -22.63
CA THR A 517 0.58 7.11 -22.82
C THR A 517 -0.21 5.95 -22.19
N LEU A 518 -0.85 6.17 -21.04
CA LEU A 518 -1.69 5.16 -20.39
C LEU A 518 -2.96 4.86 -21.18
N ASP A 519 -3.55 5.89 -21.81
CA ASP A 519 -4.70 5.74 -22.69
C ASP A 519 -4.34 4.96 -23.97
N ARG A 520 -3.21 5.30 -24.61
CA ARG A 520 -2.67 4.57 -25.77
C ARG A 520 -2.38 3.12 -25.41
N GLY A 521 -1.71 2.89 -24.27
CA GLY A 521 -1.41 1.54 -23.76
C GLY A 521 -2.65 0.68 -23.61
N ARG A 522 -3.74 1.26 -23.08
CA ARG A 522 -5.02 0.56 -22.93
C ARG A 522 -5.62 0.18 -24.29
N GLY A 523 -5.55 1.09 -25.28
CA GLY A 523 -5.96 0.81 -26.65
C GLY A 523 -5.19 -0.34 -27.27
N ILE A 524 -3.86 -0.33 -27.14
CA ILE A 524 -2.96 -1.38 -27.66
C ILE A 524 -3.33 -2.75 -27.08
N VAL A 525 -3.45 -2.88 -25.75
CA VAL A 525 -3.75 -4.19 -25.14
C VAL A 525 -5.15 -4.70 -25.46
N LEU A 526 -6.13 -3.81 -25.63
CA LEU A 526 -7.48 -4.18 -26.05
C LEU A 526 -7.52 -4.62 -27.52
N ASN A 527 -6.75 -3.98 -28.40
CA ASN A 527 -6.63 -4.38 -29.79
C ASN A 527 -5.94 -5.74 -29.93
N ALA A 528 -4.88 -5.97 -29.15
CA ALA A 528 -4.22 -7.28 -29.05
C ALA A 528 -5.21 -8.37 -28.57
N LEU A 529 -6.04 -8.07 -27.57
CA LEU A 529 -7.11 -9.00 -27.15
C LEU A 529 -8.08 -9.30 -28.29
N THR A 530 -8.56 -8.28 -29.02
CA THR A 530 -9.49 -8.49 -30.14
C THR A 530 -8.88 -9.38 -31.22
N ALA A 531 -7.64 -9.12 -31.63
CA ALA A 531 -6.94 -9.92 -32.62
C ALA A 531 -6.81 -11.38 -32.15
N ARG A 532 -6.42 -11.59 -30.88
CA ARG A 532 -6.33 -12.94 -30.30
C ARG A 532 -7.68 -13.64 -30.23
N LEU A 533 -8.74 -12.96 -29.82
CA LEU A 533 -10.07 -13.54 -29.73
C LEU A 533 -10.62 -13.97 -31.10
N ARG A 534 -10.38 -13.17 -32.15
CA ARG A 534 -10.75 -13.52 -33.54
C ARG A 534 -10.00 -14.74 -34.04
N SER A 535 -8.70 -14.81 -33.76
CA SER A 535 -7.89 -15.99 -34.09
C SER A 535 -8.37 -17.24 -33.35
N LEU A 536 -8.77 -17.10 -32.08
CA LEU A 536 -9.30 -18.21 -31.29
C LEU A 536 -10.66 -18.70 -31.80
N SER A 537 -11.60 -17.80 -32.11
CA SER A 537 -12.94 -18.18 -32.59
C SER A 537 -12.91 -18.90 -33.94
N ALA A 538 -11.84 -18.75 -34.72
CA ALA A 538 -11.65 -19.47 -35.98
C ALA A 538 -11.13 -20.91 -35.79
N LEU A 539 -10.73 -21.31 -34.58
CA LEU A 539 -10.22 -22.65 -34.31
C LEU A 539 -11.36 -23.68 -34.16
N PRO A 540 -11.17 -24.91 -34.65
CA PRO A 540 -12.15 -25.98 -34.45
C PRO A 540 -12.31 -26.32 -32.96
N GLY A 541 -13.54 -26.66 -32.57
CA GLY A 541 -13.89 -27.02 -31.19
C GLY A 541 -14.13 -25.85 -30.23
N ILE A 542 -14.11 -24.60 -30.72
CA ILE A 542 -14.56 -23.42 -29.96
C ILE A 542 -15.96 -23.03 -30.40
N VAL A 543 -16.86 -22.83 -29.43
CA VAL A 543 -18.26 -22.43 -29.69
C VAL A 543 -18.61 -21.18 -28.89
N GLU A 544 -19.26 -20.20 -29.50
CA GLU A 544 -19.77 -19.03 -28.78
C GLU A 544 -21.09 -19.37 -28.07
N LEU A 545 -21.21 -18.99 -26.80
CA LEU A 545 -22.45 -19.13 -26.04
C LEU A 545 -23.57 -18.27 -26.64
N LYS A 546 -24.80 -18.82 -26.70
CA LYS A 546 -26.01 -18.10 -27.11
C LYS A 546 -26.25 -16.89 -26.19
N ASP A 547 -26.79 -15.81 -26.76
CA ASP A 547 -27.06 -14.58 -26.01
C ASP A 547 -28.20 -14.81 -25.01
N GLN A 548 -27.88 -14.97 -23.73
CA GLN A 548 -28.88 -14.70 -22.69
C GLN A 548 -29.07 -13.18 -22.64
N ARG A 549 -30.32 -12.70 -22.81
CA ARG A 549 -30.71 -11.28 -22.79
C ARG A 549 -30.11 -10.55 -21.58
N VAL A 550 -28.95 -9.94 -21.75
CA VAL A 550 -28.37 -9.03 -20.77
C VAL A 550 -28.16 -7.71 -21.50
N LYS A 551 -29.04 -6.74 -21.24
CA LYS A 551 -28.90 -5.38 -21.75
C LYS A 551 -27.53 -4.84 -21.31
N THR A 552 -26.61 -4.62 -22.24
CA THR A 552 -25.38 -3.87 -22.02
C THR A 552 -25.77 -2.43 -21.69
N LYS A 553 -25.91 -2.10 -20.40
CA LYS A 553 -26.40 -0.80 -19.91
C LYS A 553 -25.45 0.39 -20.19
N PHE A 554 -24.24 0.16 -20.69
CA PHE A 554 -23.28 1.22 -21.00
C PHE A 554 -22.78 1.10 -22.44
N VAL A 555 -23.28 1.98 -23.30
CA VAL A 555 -22.69 2.25 -24.61
C VAL A 555 -21.59 3.29 -24.40
N VAL A 556 -20.33 2.87 -24.45
CA VAL A 556 -19.20 3.81 -24.44
C VAL A 556 -19.17 4.47 -25.81
N LYS A 557 -19.63 5.73 -25.92
CA LYS A 557 -19.51 6.53 -27.14
C LYS A 557 -18.02 6.67 -27.53
N ARG A 558 -17.77 6.78 -28.84
CA ARG A 558 -16.49 6.54 -29.52
C ARG A 558 -15.33 7.47 -29.11
N ASP A 559 -15.59 8.52 -28.32
CA ASP A 559 -14.56 9.49 -27.96
C ASP A 559 -13.88 9.20 -26.62
N GLY A 560 -14.40 8.30 -25.78
CA GLY A 560 -13.72 7.77 -24.59
C GLY A 560 -13.25 8.76 -23.52
N LYS A 561 -13.47 10.08 -23.70
CA LYS A 561 -12.93 11.16 -22.87
C LYS A 561 -13.25 10.98 -21.38
N PRO A 562 -14.50 10.80 -20.91
CA PRO A 562 -14.76 10.66 -19.48
C PRO A 562 -14.17 9.38 -18.85
N LEU A 563 -13.73 8.43 -19.68
CA LEU A 563 -13.09 7.19 -19.27
C LEU A 563 -11.59 7.15 -19.61
N SER A 564 -10.98 8.29 -19.95
CA SER A 564 -9.54 8.44 -20.19
C SER A 564 -8.79 8.76 -18.89
N TYR A 565 -7.54 8.28 -18.78
CA TYR A 565 -6.62 8.71 -17.72
C TYR A 565 -6.39 10.21 -17.78
N TYR A 566 -6.01 10.75 -18.94
CA TYR A 566 -5.78 12.19 -19.13
C TYR A 566 -6.98 13.04 -18.69
N ALA A 567 -8.18 12.66 -19.13
CA ALA A 567 -9.40 13.40 -18.82
C ALA A 567 -9.76 13.40 -17.32
N GLN A 568 -9.38 12.35 -16.57
CA GLN A 568 -9.57 12.32 -15.11
C GLN A 568 -8.80 13.43 -14.38
N PHE A 569 -7.89 14.12 -15.05
CA PHE A 569 -7.07 15.18 -14.45
C PHE A 569 -7.14 16.50 -15.23
N SER A 570 -7.52 16.48 -16.52
CA SER A 570 -7.61 17.71 -17.33
C SER A 570 -8.94 18.45 -17.22
N CYS A 571 -10.02 17.78 -16.83
CA CYS A 571 -11.35 18.41 -16.76
C CYS A 571 -11.58 19.08 -15.39
N ASN A 572 -12.00 20.35 -15.43
CA ASN A 572 -12.38 21.16 -14.26
C ASN A 572 -13.34 20.35 -13.35
N PRO A 573 -13.12 20.30 -12.01
CA PRO A 573 -14.02 19.63 -11.09
C PRO A 573 -15.50 20.01 -11.25
N ARG A 574 -15.78 21.26 -11.66
CA ARG A 574 -17.15 21.76 -11.92
C ARG A 574 -17.81 21.17 -13.19
N ALA A 575 -17.04 20.52 -14.07
CA ALA A 575 -17.51 19.86 -15.28
C ALA A 575 -17.69 18.33 -15.14
N ARG A 576 -17.62 17.78 -13.90
CA ARG A 576 -17.66 16.35 -13.60
C ARG A 576 -18.95 15.88 -12.96
#